data_AF-A0A1G1T0X6-F1
#
_entry.id   AF-A0A1G1T0X6-F1
#
_cell.length_a   1.000
_cell.length_b   1.000
_cell.length_c   1.000
_cell.angle_alpha   90.00
_cell.angle_beta   90.00
_cell.angle_gamma   90.00
#
_symmetry.space_group_name_H-M   'P 1'
#
loop_
_entity.id
_entity.type
_entity.pdbx_description
1 polymer ?
#
loop_
_entity_poly.entity_id
_entity_poly.type
_entity_poly.pdbx_seq_one_letter_code
_entity_poly.pdbx_strand_id
1 'polypeptide(L)'
;MPFRHVTPAFFAALHDAVVEEFVFDAAGGRLQLTLRLVAFANNQFEHRREQVMLSGLRHKADVERVHQRVKAVLSKTGRPELGYGLDEFRLLPPEALEREQGRLNVLLAIDHLPVLHLDCQKITSQGMGLL
;
A
#
# COMPACT_ATOMS: atom_id res chain seq x y z
N MET A 1 14.28 -11.34 1.86
CA MET A 1 13.73 -12.06 0.68
C MET A 1 13.56 -11.06 -0.46
N PRO A 2 13.64 -11.43 -1.74
CA PRO A 2 13.46 -10.47 -2.83
C PRO A 2 11.99 -10.05 -2.97
N PHE A 3 11.78 -8.79 -3.36
CA PHE A 3 10.48 -8.27 -3.79
C PHE A 3 9.96 -9.02 -5.02
N ARG A 4 8.70 -9.42 -5.00
CA ARG A 4 8.01 -10.16 -6.07
C ARG A 4 6.99 -9.27 -6.76
N HIS A 5 6.71 -9.55 -8.03
CA HIS A 5 5.59 -8.90 -8.72
C HIS A 5 4.27 -9.32 -8.08
N VAL A 6 3.35 -8.36 -7.94
CA VAL A 6 2.02 -8.62 -7.40
C VAL A 6 1.14 -9.35 -8.42
N THR A 7 0.25 -10.21 -7.94
CA THR A 7 -0.70 -10.98 -8.74
C THR A 7 -2.15 -10.57 -8.41
N PRO A 8 -3.16 -10.93 -9.21
CA PRO A 8 -4.55 -10.71 -8.82
C PRO A 8 -4.91 -11.32 -7.45
N ALA A 9 -4.37 -12.50 -7.14
CA ALA A 9 -4.55 -13.15 -5.85
C ALA A 9 -3.93 -12.36 -4.68
N PHE A 10 -2.84 -11.62 -4.92
CA PHE A 10 -2.28 -10.73 -3.90
C PHE A 10 -3.28 -9.64 -3.52
N PHE A 11 -3.92 -8.97 -4.47
CA PHE A 11 -4.91 -7.92 -4.16
C PHE A 11 -6.13 -8.47 -3.42
N ALA A 12 -6.60 -9.67 -3.79
CA ALA A 12 -7.69 -10.32 -3.08
C ALA A 12 -7.32 -10.66 -1.62
N ALA A 13 -6.05 -11.00 -1.36
CA ALA A 13 -5.55 -11.29 -0.01
C ALA A 13 -5.38 -10.04 0.86
N LEU A 14 -5.44 -8.83 0.30
CA LEU A 14 -5.34 -7.58 1.05
C LEU A 14 -6.67 -7.14 1.69
N HIS A 15 -7.76 -7.85 1.45
CA HIS A 15 -9.03 -7.60 2.14
C HIS A 15 -8.81 -7.69 3.66
N ASP A 16 -9.30 -6.70 4.40
CA ASP A 16 -9.10 -6.56 5.85
C ASP A 16 -7.65 -6.37 6.32
N ALA A 17 -6.71 -6.05 5.42
CA ALA A 17 -5.35 -5.71 5.82
C ALA A 17 -5.31 -4.41 6.62
N VAL A 18 -4.40 -4.33 7.59
CA VAL A 18 -4.15 -3.13 8.38
C VAL A 18 -2.87 -2.47 7.89
N VAL A 19 -2.92 -1.16 7.63
CA VAL A 19 -1.74 -0.36 7.30
C VAL A 19 -1.01 0.00 8.59
N GLU A 20 0.16 -0.59 8.79
CA GLU A 20 1.05 -0.27 9.92
C GLU A 20 1.93 0.94 9.59
N GLU A 21 2.49 0.99 8.38
CA GLU A 21 3.37 2.09 7.94
C GLU A 21 2.96 2.61 6.56
N PHE A 22 3.05 3.94 6.40
CA PHE A 22 2.89 4.64 5.14
C PHE A 22 4.07 5.59 4.96
N VAL A 23 5.01 5.23 4.11
CA VAL A 23 6.27 5.97 3.92
C VAL A 23 6.43 6.36 2.45
N PHE A 24 6.55 7.65 2.19
CA PHE A 24 6.74 8.16 0.84
C PHE A 24 8.11 8.82 0.67
N ASP A 25 8.87 8.33 -0.32
CA ASP A 25 10.10 8.93 -0.82
C ASP A 25 9.80 9.73 -2.10
N ALA A 26 9.64 11.04 -1.96
CA ALA A 26 9.37 11.94 -3.06
C ALA A 26 10.52 12.01 -4.08
N ALA A 27 11.78 11.91 -3.63
CA ALA A 27 12.94 11.96 -4.50
C ALA A 27 12.98 10.72 -5.41
N GLY A 28 12.85 9.53 -4.82
CA GLY A 28 12.80 8.26 -5.55
C GLY A 28 11.46 7.99 -6.25
N GLY A 29 10.39 8.72 -5.90
CA GLY A 29 9.04 8.46 -6.41
C GLY A 29 8.52 7.09 -5.99
N ARG A 30 8.72 6.75 -4.72
CA ARG A 30 8.40 5.44 -4.14
C ARG A 30 7.48 5.58 -2.94
N LEU A 31 6.40 4.80 -2.92
CA LEU A 31 5.53 4.64 -1.77
C LEU A 31 5.72 3.24 -1.22
N GLN A 32 6.07 3.16 0.06
CA GLN A 32 6.12 1.93 0.82
C GLN A 32 4.93 1.86 1.77
N LEU A 33 4.24 0.74 1.74
CA LEU A 33 3.24 0.36 2.72
C LEU A 33 3.72 -0.87 3.47
N THR A 34 3.65 -0.85 4.79
CA THR A 34 3.80 -2.06 5.60
C THR A 34 2.41 -2.46 6.05
N LEU A 35 1.98 -3.65 5.64
CA LEU A 35 0.64 -4.18 5.87
C LEU A 35 0.71 -5.36 6.84
N ARG A 36 -0.21 -5.40 7.79
CA ARG A 36 -0.50 -6.57 8.62
C ARG A 36 -1.73 -7.26 8.08
N LEU A 37 -1.55 -8.49 7.65
CA LEU A 37 -2.60 -9.38 7.17
C LEU A 37 -2.99 -10.34 8.29
N VAL A 38 -4.27 -10.68 8.33
CA VAL A 38 -4.80 -11.73 9.20
C VAL A 38 -5.15 -12.92 8.32
N ALA A 39 -4.46 -14.03 8.49
CA ALA A 39 -4.76 -15.28 7.81
C ALA A 39 -5.29 -16.29 8.83
N PHE A 40 -6.29 -17.06 8.44
CA PHE A 40 -6.73 -18.20 9.24
C PHE A 40 -6.08 -19.48 8.69
N ALA A 41 -5.13 -20.03 9.43
CA ALA A 41 -4.39 -21.24 9.07
C ALA A 41 -4.31 -22.17 10.28
N ASN A 42 -4.42 -23.49 10.06
CA ASN A 42 -4.29 -24.50 11.13
C ASN A 42 -5.18 -24.26 12.36
N ASN A 43 -6.43 -23.82 12.17
CA ASN A 43 -7.37 -23.42 13.23
C ASN A 43 -6.89 -22.26 14.13
N GLN A 44 -5.95 -21.45 13.67
CA GLN A 44 -5.45 -20.27 14.38
C GLN A 44 -5.42 -19.05 13.47
N PHE A 45 -5.58 -17.87 14.07
CA PHE A 45 -5.33 -16.60 13.38
C PHE A 45 -3.82 -16.33 13.41
N GLU A 46 -3.20 -16.33 12.25
CA GLU A 46 -1.81 -15.97 12.06
C GLU A 46 -1.73 -14.53 11.54
N HIS A 47 -0.91 -13.72 12.19
CA HIS A 47 -0.58 -12.38 11.72
C HIS A 47 0.67 -12.44 10.86
N ARG A 48 0.55 -11.97 9.62
CA ARG A 48 1.68 -11.87 8.69
C ARG A 48 1.90 -10.42 8.31
N ARG A 49 3.17 -10.02 8.24
CA ARG A 49 3.56 -8.72 7.67
C ARG A 49 3.93 -8.85 6.20
N GLU A 50 3.43 -7.92 5.40
CA GLU A 50 3.77 -7.78 3.98
C GLU A 50 4.15 -6.33 3.70
N GLN A 51 5.32 -6.15 3.08
CA GLN A 51 5.75 -4.86 2.59
C GLN A 51 5.39 -4.72 1.12
N VAL A 52 4.69 -3.65 0.77
CA VAL A 52 4.28 -3.34 -0.60
C VAL A 52 4.97 -2.07 -1.04
N MET A 53 5.59 -2.11 -2.20
CA MET A 53 6.33 -0.99 -2.78
C MET A 53 5.74 -0.62 -4.13
N LEU A 54 5.29 0.63 -4.25
CA LEU A 54 4.89 1.24 -5.51
C LEU A 54 6.02 2.16 -5.97
N SER A 55 6.50 1.96 -7.20
CA SER A 55 7.67 2.67 -7.74
C SER A 55 7.34 3.42 -9.04
N GLY A 56 8.05 4.52 -9.27
CA GLY A 56 7.85 5.35 -10.46
C GLY A 56 6.57 6.16 -10.42
N LEU A 57 6.16 6.58 -9.21
CA LEU A 57 4.93 7.33 -8.98
C LEU A 57 4.92 8.68 -9.69
N ARG A 58 3.83 8.95 -10.41
CA ARG A 58 3.44 10.29 -10.89
C ARG A 58 2.52 10.95 -9.86
N HIS A 59 2.27 12.25 -10.04
CA HIS A 59 1.40 13.04 -9.16
C HIS A 59 1.79 12.96 -7.66
N LYS A 60 3.10 13.09 -7.39
CA LYS A 60 3.72 12.94 -6.07
C LYS A 60 3.15 13.83 -4.96
N ALA A 61 2.54 14.97 -5.33
CA ALA A 61 2.06 15.96 -4.37
C ALA A 61 0.92 15.43 -3.47
N ASP A 62 0.01 14.63 -4.02
CA ASP A 62 -1.10 14.09 -3.24
C ASP A 62 -0.63 12.99 -2.28
N VAL A 63 0.31 12.16 -2.74
CA VAL A 63 0.96 11.14 -1.90
C VAL A 63 1.76 11.79 -0.77
N GLU A 64 2.51 12.85 -1.06
CA GLU A 64 3.24 13.63 -0.06
C GLU A 64 2.29 14.22 0.98
N ARG A 65 1.16 14.78 0.55
CA ARG A 65 0.16 15.34 1.48
C ARG A 65 -0.37 14.27 2.45
N VAL A 66 -0.66 13.08 1.96
CA VAL A 66 -1.10 11.96 2.80
C VAL A 66 0.03 11.50 3.74
N HIS A 67 1.26 11.39 3.24
CA HIS A 67 2.43 11.06 4.06
C HIS A 67 2.63 12.05 5.21
N GLN A 68 2.57 13.35 4.94
CA GLN A 68 2.68 14.39 5.98
C GLN A 68 1.54 14.29 7.00
N ARG A 69 0.31 13.98 6.56
CA ARG A 69 -0.82 13.74 7.48
C ARG A 69 -0.59 12.53 8.37
N VAL A 70 -0.12 11.41 7.82
CA VAL A 70 0.24 10.23 8.61
C VAL A 70 1.30 10.55 9.65
N LYS A 71 2.38 11.24 9.26
CA LYS A 71 3.44 11.67 10.21
C LYS A 71 2.88 12.54 11.33
N ALA A 72 1.98 13.47 11.01
CA ALA A 72 1.34 14.32 12.00
C ALA A 72 0.45 13.52 12.96
N VAL A 73 -0.27 12.51 12.49
CA VAL A 73 -1.10 11.63 13.34
C VAL A 73 -0.22 10.80 14.28
N LEU A 74 0.83 10.16 13.77
CA LEU A 74 1.75 9.35 14.58
C LEU A 74 2.45 10.20 15.64
N SER A 75 2.94 11.39 15.26
CA SER A 75 3.59 12.31 16.18
C SER A 75 2.65 12.81 17.29
N LYS A 76 1.36 13.01 17.00
CA LYS A 76 0.37 13.45 18.00
C LYS A 76 -0.06 12.35 18.96
N THR A 77 -0.16 11.12 18.46
CA THR A 77 -0.66 9.98 19.24
C THR A 77 0.45 9.23 19.98
N GLY A 78 1.71 9.43 19.60
CA GLY A 78 2.86 8.71 20.15
C GLY A 78 2.88 7.23 19.77
N ARG A 79 2.03 6.81 18.82
CA ARG A 79 1.95 5.42 18.36
C ARG A 79 3.10 5.10 17.40
N PRO A 80 3.66 3.88 17.45
CA PRO A 80 4.70 3.47 16.51
C PRO A 80 4.15 3.16 15.10
N GLU A 81 2.86 2.85 14.99
CA GLU A 81 2.20 2.41 13.75
C GLU A 81 0.83 3.09 13.57
N LEU A 82 0.37 3.15 12.31
CA LEU A 82 -0.88 3.82 11.94
C LEU A 82 -2.11 3.04 12.41
N GLY A 83 -2.19 1.76 12.05
CA GLY A 83 -3.26 0.85 12.47
C GLY A 83 -4.58 1.06 11.74
N TYR A 84 -4.59 1.73 10.58
CA TYR A 84 -5.81 2.00 9.81
C TYR A 84 -6.15 0.84 8.88
N GLY A 85 -7.45 0.56 8.71
CA GLY A 85 -7.94 -0.46 7.78
C GLY A 85 -7.66 -0.08 6.33
N LEU A 86 -7.33 -1.07 5.52
CA LEU A 86 -7.26 -0.95 4.08
C LEU A 86 -8.65 -1.23 3.49
N ASP A 87 -9.38 -0.16 3.16
CA ASP A 87 -10.73 -0.28 2.59
C ASP A 87 -10.68 -0.81 1.16
N GLU A 88 -9.73 -0.34 0.36
CA GLU A 88 -9.61 -0.72 -1.04
C GLU A 88 -8.15 -0.63 -1.52
N PHE A 89 -7.65 -1.71 -2.11
CA PHE A 89 -6.40 -1.69 -2.86
C PHE A 89 -6.55 -2.57 -4.10
N ARG A 90 -6.75 -1.93 -5.25
CA ARG A 90 -6.91 -2.65 -6.52
C ARG A 90 -6.29 -1.90 -7.69
N LEU A 91 -6.07 -2.65 -8.76
CA LEU A 91 -5.80 -2.08 -10.07
C LEU A 91 -7.12 -1.54 -10.63
N LEU A 92 -7.09 -0.28 -11.08
CA LEU A 92 -8.20 0.29 -11.83
C LEU A 92 -8.17 -0.30 -13.25
N PRO A 93 -9.35 -0.64 -13.82
CA PRO A 93 -9.41 -1.07 -15.21
C PRO A 93 -8.80 0.03 -16.10
N PRO A 94 -8.10 -0.35 -17.19
CA PRO A 94 -7.45 0.60 -18.08
C PRO A 94 -8.50 1.31 -18.95
N GLU A 95 -9.39 2.10 -18.35
CA GLU A 95 -10.53 2.70 -19.05
C GLU A 95 -10.14 3.93 -19.91
N ALA A 96 -8.85 4.30 -19.99
CA ALA A 96 -8.40 5.40 -20.86
C ALA A 96 -6.90 5.33 -21.28
N LEU A 97 -6.24 4.17 -21.18
CA LEU A 97 -4.76 4.09 -21.20
C LEU A 97 -4.17 3.30 -22.37
N GLU A 98 -4.81 3.35 -23.55
CA GLU A 98 -4.19 2.86 -24.78
C GLU A 98 -2.90 3.64 -25.16
N ARG A 99 -2.58 4.76 -24.48
CA ARG A 99 -1.46 5.65 -24.84
C ARG A 99 -0.19 5.52 -23.99
N GLU A 100 -0.24 4.97 -22.78
CA GLU A 100 0.95 4.87 -21.91
C GLU A 100 1.29 3.43 -21.56
N GLN A 101 1.92 2.73 -22.50
CA GLN A 101 2.43 1.38 -22.32
C GLN A 101 3.34 1.31 -21.07
N GLY A 102 2.97 0.47 -20.09
CA GLY A 102 3.81 0.19 -18.91
C GLY A 102 3.45 0.96 -17.63
N ARG A 103 2.28 1.60 -17.55
CA ARG A 103 1.76 2.24 -16.32
C ARG A 103 0.66 1.43 -15.66
N LEU A 104 0.63 1.46 -14.34
CA LEU A 104 -0.35 0.81 -13.48
C LEU A 104 -1.12 1.87 -12.71
N ASN A 105 -2.44 1.82 -12.81
CA ASN A 105 -3.34 2.71 -12.08
C ASN A 105 -3.90 1.96 -10.90
N VAL A 106 -3.71 2.54 -9.72
CA VAL A 106 -4.04 1.92 -8.45
C VAL A 106 -5.01 2.83 -7.72
N LEU A 107 -6.08 2.24 -7.23
CA LEU A 107 -6.90 2.86 -6.21
C LEU A 107 -6.42 2.37 -4.85
N LEU A 108 -6.08 3.31 -3.97
CA LEU A 108 -5.70 3.06 -2.58
C LEU A 108 -6.61 3.88 -1.66
N ALA A 109 -7.50 3.20 -0.97
CA ALA A 109 -8.35 3.75 0.08
C ALA A 109 -7.93 3.14 1.43
N ILE A 110 -7.59 4.02 2.37
CA ILE A 110 -7.17 3.68 3.73
C ILE A 110 -8.09 4.48 4.65
N ASP A 111 -8.62 3.85 5.68
CA ASP A 111 -9.56 4.49 6.59
C ASP A 111 -8.97 5.80 7.15
N HIS A 112 -9.84 6.80 7.30
CA HIS A 112 -9.51 8.14 7.79
C HIS A 112 -8.48 8.95 6.97
N LEU A 113 -8.01 8.43 5.84
CA LEU A 113 -7.13 9.12 4.90
C LEU A 113 -7.86 9.48 3.59
N PRO A 114 -7.42 10.54 2.88
CA PRO A 114 -7.90 10.81 1.54
C PRO A 114 -7.62 9.63 0.60
N VAL A 115 -8.61 9.27 -0.22
CA VAL A 115 -8.45 8.26 -1.27
C VAL A 115 -7.37 8.69 -2.27
N LEU A 116 -6.50 7.77 -2.63
CA LEU A 116 -5.39 8.00 -3.54
C LEU A 116 -5.61 7.25 -4.84
N HIS A 117 -5.59 7.99 -5.94
CA HIS A 117 -5.50 7.46 -7.30
C HIS A 117 -4.05 7.59 -7.75
N LEU A 118 -3.35 6.46 -7.80
CA LEU A 118 -1.91 6.42 -8.03
C LEU A 118 -1.60 5.90 -9.42
N ASP A 119 -0.75 6.61 -10.15
CA ASP A 119 -0.12 6.15 -11.38
C ASP A 119 1.34 5.78 -11.07
N CYS A 120 1.68 4.50 -11.19
CA CYS A 120 3.01 3.97 -10.94
C CYS A 120 3.50 3.07 -12.10
N GLN A 121 4.80 2.81 -12.17
CA GLN A 121 5.36 1.90 -13.17
C GLN A 121 5.33 0.45 -12.70
N LYS A 122 5.44 0.23 -11.39
CA LYS A 122 5.62 -1.09 -10.81
C LYS A 122 5.07 -1.15 -9.41
N ILE A 123 4.49 -2.30 -9.07
CA ILE A 123 4.11 -2.68 -7.72
C ILE A 123 4.82 -4.00 -7.41
N THR A 124 5.47 -4.06 -6.26
CA THR A 124 6.10 -5.28 -5.75
C THR A 124 5.77 -5.53 -4.30
N SER A 125 5.70 -6.79 -3.88
CA SER A 125 5.51 -7.16 -2.47
C SER A 125 6.61 -8.06 -1.94
N GLN A 126 6.83 -8.00 -0.63
CA GLN A 126 7.76 -8.86 0.11
C GLN A 126 7.12 -9.27 1.44
N GLY A 127 6.97 -10.59 1.66
CA GLY A 127 6.63 -11.12 2.98
C GLY A 127 7.77 -10.88 3.97
N MET A 128 7.45 -10.34 5.14
CA MET A 128 8.43 -9.99 6.18
C MET A 128 8.62 -11.07 7.25
N GLY A 129 7.80 -12.14 7.22
CA GLY A 129 7.81 -13.23 8.20
C GLY A 129 6.52 -13.28 9.01
N LEU A 130 6.38 -14.36 9.80
CA LEU A 130 5.35 -14.48 10.84
C LEU A 130 5.84 -13.73 12.09
N LEU A 131 4.94 -13.01 12.75
CA LEU A 131 5.18 -12.44 14.08
C LEU A 131 4.96 -13.49 15.17
#